data_AF-A0A7W0MKU2-F1
#
_entry.id   AF-A0A7W0MKU2-F1
#
_cell.length_a   1.000
_cell.length_b   1.000
_cell.length_c   1.000
_cell.angle_alpha   90.00
_cell.angle_beta   90.00
_cell.angle_gamma   90.00
#
_symmetry.space_group_name_H-M   'P 1'
#
loop_
_entity.id
_entity.type
_entity.pdbx_description
1 polymer ?
#
loop_
_entity_poly.entity_id
_entity_poly.type
_entity_poly.pdbx_seq_one_letter_code
_entity_poly.pdbx_strand_id
1 'polypeptide(L)'
;MQRVVDAGAARIGVVLGEAASARDWASLVDHTLLKPDASESDIRRLCEEAARFRFASVCVNPTWVRAAACHLKGTNVPVCTVIGFPLGATLPDVKAYEARRAIYDGAREVDMVLNVGALKSDDDCAVEHDVRAVVEAAHEYGVLTKV
;
A
#
# COMPACT_ATOMS: atom_id res chain seq x y z
N MET A 1 -3.37 -20.71 21.03
CA MET A 1 -3.38 -20.69 19.56
C MET A 1 -3.06 -22.05 18.95
N GLN A 2 -1.99 -22.74 19.39
CA GLN A 2 -1.58 -24.05 18.85
C GLN A 2 -2.70 -25.11 18.78
N ARG A 3 -3.43 -25.31 19.89
CA ARG A 3 -4.52 -26.30 19.98
C ARG A 3 -5.65 -26.15 18.95
N VAL A 4 -5.83 -24.97 18.36
CA VAL A 4 -6.92 -24.67 17.40
C VAL A 4 -6.48 -24.97 15.96
N VAL A 5 -5.20 -24.75 15.66
CA VAL A 5 -4.58 -25.13 14.38
C VAL A 5 -4.44 -26.65 14.30
N ASP A 6 -4.07 -27.29 15.41
CA ASP A 6 -3.95 -28.75 15.52
C ASP A 6 -5.30 -29.48 15.39
N ALA A 7 -6.42 -28.76 15.51
CA ALA A 7 -7.78 -29.27 15.33
C ALA A 7 -8.33 -29.11 13.88
N GLY A 8 -7.50 -28.66 12.93
CA GLY A 8 -7.84 -28.65 11.50
C GLY A 8 -8.55 -27.40 10.98
N ALA A 9 -8.56 -26.30 11.74
CA ALA A 9 -9.13 -25.04 11.27
C ALA A 9 -8.26 -24.42 10.14
N ALA A 10 -8.79 -24.37 8.91
CA ALA A 10 -8.10 -23.84 7.73
C ALA A 10 -8.16 -22.31 7.58
N ARG A 11 -8.98 -21.62 8.39
CA ARG A 11 -9.02 -20.15 8.48
C ARG A 11 -9.28 -19.72 9.92
N ILE A 12 -8.54 -18.72 10.38
CA ILE A 12 -8.82 -17.99 11.61
C ILE A 12 -9.60 -16.73 11.20
N GLY A 13 -10.92 -16.77 11.38
CA GLY A 13 -11.79 -15.59 11.25
C GLY A 13 -12.13 -15.01 12.63
N VAL A 14 -12.55 -13.74 12.68
CA VAL A 14 -13.00 -13.06 13.90
C VAL A 14 -14.11 -13.87 14.57
N VAL A 15 -13.88 -14.28 15.81
CA VAL A 15 -14.92 -14.87 16.66
C VAL A 15 -15.84 -13.73 17.08
N LEU A 16 -17.07 -13.75 16.60
CA LEU A 16 -18.15 -12.90 17.12
C LEU A 16 -18.33 -13.21 18.62
N GLY A 17 -17.79 -12.34 19.48
CA GLY A 17 -17.80 -12.54 20.93
C GLY A 17 -16.89 -11.57 21.70
N GLU A 18 -15.82 -11.08 21.07
CA GLU A 18 -15.07 -9.92 21.54
C GLU A 18 -15.33 -8.77 20.57
N ALA A 19 -16.03 -7.72 21.01
CA ALA A 19 -16.28 -6.57 20.17
C ALA A 19 -14.95 -5.83 19.93
N ALA A 20 -14.34 -6.08 18.77
CA ALA A 20 -13.18 -5.34 18.30
C ALA A 20 -13.48 -3.83 18.38
N SER A 21 -12.63 -3.10 19.09
CA SER A 21 -12.78 -1.66 19.27
C SER A 21 -12.54 -0.94 17.95
N ALA A 22 -13.01 0.31 17.82
CA ALA A 22 -12.71 1.13 16.65
C ALA A 22 -11.20 1.26 16.37
N ARG A 23 -10.35 1.13 17.41
CA ARG A 23 -8.89 1.13 17.27
C ARG A 23 -8.35 -0.16 16.67
N ASP A 24 -8.94 -1.30 16.99
CA ASP A 24 -8.51 -2.60 16.44
C ASP A 24 -8.80 -2.67 14.94
N TRP A 25 -9.89 -2.04 14.50
CA TRP A 25 -10.20 -1.88 13.08
C TRP A 25 -9.29 -0.87 12.39
N ALA A 26 -8.97 0.27 13.04
CA ALA A 26 -8.10 1.28 12.45
C ALA A 26 -6.74 0.69 12.05
N SER A 27 -6.14 -0.17 12.87
CA SER A 27 -4.85 -0.81 12.54
C SER A 27 -4.87 -1.76 11.33
N LEU A 28 -6.03 -1.97 10.69
CA LEU A 28 -6.20 -2.76 9.47
C LEU A 28 -6.54 -1.90 8.24
N VAL A 29 -6.62 -0.58 8.39
CA VAL A 29 -7.08 0.34 7.33
C VAL A 29 -5.93 1.20 6.84
N ASP A 30 -5.76 1.23 5.52
CA ASP A 30 -4.92 2.21 4.81
C ASP A 30 -5.72 3.50 4.62
N HIS A 31 -5.38 4.55 5.38
CA HIS A 31 -6.09 5.83 5.31
C HIS A 31 -5.70 6.56 4.03
N THR A 32 -6.64 6.67 3.10
CA THR A 32 -6.32 6.90 1.68
C THR A 32 -6.81 8.25 1.18
N LEU A 33 -5.96 8.97 0.44
CA LEU A 33 -6.35 10.14 -0.37
C LEU A 33 -5.64 10.11 -1.72
N LEU A 34 -6.38 9.66 -2.75
CA LEU A 34 -5.89 9.57 -4.13
C LEU A 34 -6.61 10.53 -5.09
N LYS A 35 -7.34 11.51 -4.55
CA LYS A 35 -8.01 12.51 -5.40
C LYS A 35 -6.98 13.34 -6.16
N PRO A 36 -7.19 13.61 -7.47
CA PRO A 36 -6.24 14.36 -8.29
C PRO A 36 -6.11 15.82 -7.88
N ASP A 37 -7.10 16.37 -7.17
CA ASP A 37 -7.14 17.73 -6.65
C ASP A 37 -6.73 17.84 -5.18
N ALA A 38 -6.25 16.75 -4.56
CA ALA A 38 -5.75 16.77 -3.19
C ALA A 38 -4.61 17.78 -3.04
N SER A 39 -4.74 18.68 -2.06
CA SER A 39 -3.73 19.68 -1.72
C SER A 39 -2.78 19.19 -0.63
N GLU A 40 -1.66 19.89 -0.42
CA GLU A 40 -0.74 19.59 0.69
C GLU A 40 -1.45 19.67 2.05
N SER A 41 -2.39 20.61 2.24
CA SER A 41 -3.19 20.70 3.46
C SER A 41 -4.07 19.47 3.69
N ASP A 42 -4.60 18.87 2.63
CA ASP A 42 -5.38 17.64 2.74
C ASP A 42 -4.49 16.46 3.14
N ILE A 43 -3.28 16.38 2.57
CA ILE A 43 -2.28 15.36 2.92
C ILE A 43 -1.84 15.49 4.37
N ARG A 44 -1.61 16.71 4.84
CA ARG A 44 -1.28 16.97 6.24
C ARG A 44 -2.40 16.48 7.16
N ARG A 45 -3.65 16.85 6.86
CA ARG A 45 -4.82 16.41 7.64
C ARG A 45 -4.93 14.88 7.68
N LEU A 46 -4.76 14.23 6.53
CA LEU A 46 -4.76 12.77 6.40
C LEU A 46 -3.71 12.13 7.34
N CYS A 47 -2.49 12.67 7.36
CA CYS A 47 -1.41 12.21 8.23
C CYS A 47 -1.72 12.42 9.72
N GLU A 48 -2.28 13.58 10.10
CA GLU A 48 -2.68 13.88 11.48
C GLU A 48 -3.77 12.93 11.97
N GLU A 49 -4.78 12.63 11.13
CA GLU A 49 -5.82 11.64 11.42
C GLU A 49 -5.22 10.24 11.59
N ALA A 50 -4.31 9.83 10.70
CA ALA A 50 -3.67 8.53 10.77
C ALA A 50 -2.79 8.33 12.00
N ALA A 51 -2.00 9.34 12.37
CA ALA A 51 -1.23 9.31 13.60
C ALA A 51 -2.14 9.24 14.84
N ARG A 52 -3.25 9.99 14.85
CA ARG A 52 -4.22 10.02 15.96
C ARG A 52 -4.91 8.67 16.17
N PHE A 53 -5.35 8.04 15.09
CA PHE A 53 -6.13 6.80 15.16
C PHE A 53 -5.29 5.53 15.04
N ARG A 54 -4.00 5.65 14.70
CA ARG A 54 -3.07 4.54 14.45
C ARG A 54 -3.57 3.63 13.33
N PHE A 55 -3.85 4.25 12.19
CA PHE A 55 -4.14 3.51 10.96
C PHE A 55 -2.95 2.65 10.53
N ALA A 56 -3.22 1.63 9.70
CA ALA A 56 -2.21 0.70 9.22
C ALA A 56 -1.14 1.42 8.39
N SER A 57 -1.57 2.30 7.49
CA SER A 57 -0.72 3.17 6.68
C SER A 57 -1.48 4.42 6.23
N VAL A 58 -0.78 5.36 5.60
CA VAL A 58 -1.38 6.43 4.78
C VAL A 58 -1.11 6.14 3.30
N CYS A 59 -2.14 6.04 2.47
CA CYS A 59 -2.00 5.80 1.03
C CYS A 59 -2.27 7.07 0.22
N VAL A 60 -1.26 7.51 -0.55
CA VAL A 60 -1.29 8.77 -1.32
C VAL A 60 -0.70 8.61 -2.72
N ASN A 61 -1.00 9.54 -3.62
CA ASN A 61 -0.34 9.62 -4.94
C ASN A 61 1.18 9.86 -4.77
N PRO A 62 2.04 9.36 -5.69
CA PRO A 62 3.50 9.46 -5.57
C PRO A 62 4.04 10.87 -5.29
N THR A 63 3.40 11.89 -5.89
CA THR A 63 3.76 13.30 -5.70
C THR A 63 3.73 13.75 -4.23
N TRP A 64 2.95 13.09 -3.38
CA TRP A 64 2.73 13.44 -1.97
C TRP A 64 3.56 12.62 -0.99
N VAL A 65 4.28 11.59 -1.44
CA VAL A 65 5.01 10.64 -0.58
C VAL A 65 5.97 11.36 0.35
N ARG A 66 6.77 12.28 -0.20
CA ARG A 66 7.75 13.04 0.58
C ARG A 66 7.09 13.90 1.66
N ALA A 67 5.99 14.57 1.32
CA ALA A 67 5.26 15.40 2.28
C ALA A 67 4.64 14.54 3.38
N ALA A 68 3.98 13.43 3.02
CA ALA A 68 3.40 12.48 3.97
C ALA A 68 4.47 11.89 4.90
N ALA A 69 5.62 11.48 4.37
CA ALA A 69 6.73 10.94 5.16
C ALA A 69 7.28 11.97 6.15
N CYS A 70 7.37 13.24 5.75
CA CYS A 70 7.74 14.33 6.65
C CYS A 70 6.70 14.53 7.77
N HIS A 71 5.40 14.54 7.45
CA HIS A 71 4.34 14.73 8.43
C HIS A 71 4.20 13.56 9.41
N LEU A 72 4.49 12.33 8.98
CA LEU A 72 4.41 11.13 9.80
C LEU A 72 5.71 10.81 10.55
N LYS A 73 6.74 11.64 10.43
CA LYS A 73 8.02 11.43 11.11
C LYS A 73 7.83 11.35 12.63
N GLY A 74 8.34 10.28 13.23
CA GLY A 74 8.21 10.01 14.67
C GLY A 74 6.92 9.28 15.06
N THR A 75 6.07 8.96 14.10
CA THR A 75 4.94 8.05 14.29
C THR A 75 5.30 6.63 13.80
N ASN A 76 4.43 5.66 14.11
CA ASN A 76 4.56 4.28 13.61
C ASN A 76 3.70 4.01 12.36
N VAL A 77 3.19 5.06 11.71
CA VAL A 77 2.33 4.91 10.52
C VAL A 77 3.20 5.01 9.26
N PRO A 78 3.37 3.93 8.49
CA PRO A 78 4.09 3.95 7.22
C PRO A 78 3.32 4.72 6.13
N VAL A 79 4.07 5.21 5.14
CA VAL A 79 3.50 5.75 3.90
C VAL A 79 3.41 4.62 2.87
N CYS A 80 2.20 4.37 2.40
CA CYS A 80 1.88 3.58 1.23
C CYS A 80 1.69 4.54 0.03
N THR A 81 2.08 4.11 -1.17
CA THR A 81 1.77 4.86 -2.39
C THR A 81 1.46 3.96 -3.55
N VAL A 82 0.68 4.47 -4.48
CA VAL A 82 0.25 3.72 -5.66
C VAL A 82 1.27 3.79 -6.80
N ILE A 83 1.41 2.72 -7.58
CA ILE A 83 2.33 2.62 -8.73
C ILE A 83 1.57 2.26 -10.01
N GLY A 84 1.83 2.96 -11.11
CA GLY A 84 1.09 2.78 -12.36
C GLY A 84 -0.40 3.14 -12.27
N PHE A 85 -0.81 3.88 -11.25
CA PHE A 85 -2.19 4.22 -10.96
C PHE A 85 -2.75 5.32 -11.89
N PRO A 86 -4.05 5.29 -12.25
CA PRO A 86 -5.07 4.33 -11.82
C PRO A 86 -5.24 3.12 -12.75
N LEU A 87 -4.57 3.10 -13.91
CA LEU A 87 -4.94 2.19 -14.99
C LEU A 87 -4.06 0.94 -15.09
N GLY A 88 -2.85 0.97 -14.52
CA GLY A 88 -1.86 -0.11 -14.65
C GLY A 88 -1.28 -0.27 -16.05
N ALA A 89 -1.68 0.57 -17.01
CA ALA A 89 -1.25 0.55 -18.41
C ALA A 89 0.05 1.34 -18.64
N THR A 90 0.98 1.25 -17.69
CA THR A 90 2.33 1.84 -17.74
C THR A 90 3.34 0.73 -18.03
N LEU A 91 4.45 1.04 -18.68
CA LEU A 91 5.50 0.05 -18.96
C LEU A 91 6.15 -0.48 -17.66
N PRO A 92 6.54 -1.77 -17.60
CA PRO A 92 7.13 -2.38 -16.40
C PRO A 92 8.37 -1.66 -15.87
N ASP A 93 9.27 -1.23 -16.75
CA ASP A 93 10.50 -0.49 -16.41
C ASP A 93 10.20 0.89 -15.81
N VAL A 94 9.17 1.56 -16.33
CA VAL A 94 8.69 2.84 -15.80
C VAL A 94 8.04 2.65 -14.42
N LYS A 95 7.24 1.60 -14.22
CA LYS A 95 6.69 1.28 -12.88
C LYS A 95 7.80 0.95 -11.88
N ALA A 96 8.83 0.21 -12.29
CA ALA A 96 9.98 -0.07 -11.45
C ALA A 96 10.73 1.21 -11.06
N TYR A 97 10.90 2.15 -12.00
CA TYR A 97 11.47 3.47 -11.70
C TYR A 97 10.59 4.28 -10.74
N GLU A 98 9.28 4.32 -10.98
CA GLU A 98 8.30 4.99 -10.12
C GLU A 98 8.37 4.45 -8.69
N ALA A 99 8.43 3.13 -8.52
CA ALA A 99 8.56 2.46 -7.24
C ALA A 99 9.86 2.86 -6.51
N ARG A 100 11.02 2.75 -7.18
CA ARG A 100 12.30 3.18 -6.58
C ARG A 100 12.27 4.65 -6.18
N ARG A 101 11.66 5.49 -7.00
CA ARG A 101 11.55 6.93 -6.72
C ARG A 101 10.67 7.19 -5.50
N ALA A 102 9.51 6.56 -5.41
CA ALA A 102 8.62 6.64 -4.25
C ALA A 102 9.31 6.16 -2.96
N ILE A 103 10.05 5.04 -3.03
CA ILE A 103 10.80 4.50 -1.89
C ILE A 103 11.87 5.49 -1.42
N TYR A 104 12.62 6.07 -2.37
CA TYR A 104 13.59 7.14 -2.08
C TYR A 104 12.93 8.36 -1.41
N ASP A 105 11.71 8.71 -1.83
CA ASP A 105 10.94 9.81 -1.26
C ASP A 105 10.32 9.50 0.12
N GLY A 106 10.35 8.23 0.56
CA GLY A 106 9.99 7.83 1.92
C GLY A 106 8.89 6.77 2.02
N ALA A 107 8.39 6.24 0.90
CA ALA A 107 7.42 5.14 0.93
C ALA A 107 8.00 3.90 1.63
N ARG A 108 7.15 3.18 2.36
CA ARG A 108 7.47 1.90 3.01
C ARG A 108 6.55 0.77 2.54
N GLU A 109 5.57 1.11 1.74
CA GLU A 109 4.70 0.20 1.02
C GLU A 109 4.43 0.78 -0.36
N VAL A 110 4.35 -0.07 -1.38
CA VAL A 110 3.92 0.30 -2.73
C VAL A 110 2.72 -0.56 -3.11
N ASP A 111 1.74 0.05 -3.77
CA ASP A 111 0.47 -0.56 -4.17
C ASP A 111 0.29 -0.40 -5.67
N MET A 112 0.76 -1.40 -6.44
CA MET A 112 0.78 -1.30 -7.89
C MET A 112 -0.56 -1.65 -8.51
N VAL A 113 -0.91 -0.98 -9.60
CA VAL A 113 -2.04 -1.40 -10.43
C VAL A 113 -1.53 -2.36 -11.50
N LEU A 114 -2.08 -3.57 -11.52
CA LEU A 114 -1.81 -4.59 -12.53
C LEU A 114 -2.11 -4.08 -13.95
N ASN A 115 -1.35 -4.52 -14.95
CA ASN A 115 -1.75 -4.37 -16.35
C ASN A 115 -2.99 -5.23 -16.68
N VAL A 116 -4.18 -4.69 -16.41
CA VAL A 116 -5.47 -5.35 -16.64
C VAL A 116 -5.69 -5.68 -18.12
N GLY A 117 -5.15 -4.86 -19.03
CA GLY A 117 -5.26 -5.10 -20.47
C GLY A 117 -4.52 -6.37 -20.89
N ALA A 118 -3.30 -6.57 -20.39
CA ALA A 118 -2.52 -7.78 -20.64
C ALA A 118 -3.21 -9.02 -20.06
N LEU A 119 -3.69 -8.94 -18.80
CA LEU A 119 -4.40 -10.04 -18.15
C LEU A 119 -5.64 -10.47 -18.95
N LYS A 120 -6.44 -9.50 -19.40
CA LYS A 120 -7.63 -9.78 -20.22
C LYS A 120 -7.32 -10.28 -21.63
N SER A 121 -6.06 -10.18 -22.07
CA SER A 121 -5.60 -10.69 -23.37
C SER A 121 -4.94 -12.07 -23.24
N ASP A 122 -5.03 -12.70 -22.07
CA ASP A 122 -4.35 -13.96 -21.73
C ASP A 122 -2.81 -13.87 -21.90
N ASP A 123 -2.24 -12.66 -21.79
CA ASP A 123 -0.79 -12.43 -21.84
C ASP A 123 -0.19 -12.47 -20.42
N ASP A 124 -0.17 -13.68 -19.85
CA ASP A 124 0.37 -13.94 -18.52
C ASP A 124 1.86 -13.56 -18.41
N CYS A 125 2.61 -13.66 -19.52
CA CYS A 125 4.02 -13.26 -19.58
C CYS A 125 4.18 -11.75 -19.35
N ALA A 126 3.35 -10.93 -19.99
CA ALA A 126 3.38 -9.49 -19.78
C ALA A 126 2.92 -9.10 -18.37
N VAL A 127 1.90 -9.77 -17.83
CA VAL A 127 1.42 -9.56 -16.45
C VAL A 127 2.50 -9.90 -15.44
N GLU A 128 3.13 -11.06 -15.60
CA GLU A 128 4.18 -11.53 -14.70
C GLU A 128 5.40 -10.61 -14.74
N HIS A 129 5.84 -10.19 -15.93
CA HIS A 129 6.93 -9.23 -16.08
C HIS A 129 6.61 -7.88 -15.43
N ASP A 130 5.38 -7.37 -15.59
CA ASP A 130 4.91 -6.13 -14.97
C ASP A 130 4.98 -6.18 -13.45
N VAL A 131 4.49 -7.27 -12.83
CA VAL A 131 4.54 -7.47 -11.37
C VAL A 131 5.97 -7.66 -10.89
N ARG A 132 6.75 -8.51 -11.56
CA ARG A 132 8.14 -8.80 -11.19
C ARG A 132 8.98 -7.53 -11.14
N ALA A 133 8.85 -6.65 -12.13
CA ALA A 133 9.63 -5.42 -12.21
C ALA A 133 9.42 -4.51 -10.98
N VAL A 134 8.19 -4.39 -10.48
CA VAL A 134 7.89 -3.60 -9.28
C VAL A 134 8.33 -4.32 -8.01
N VAL A 135 8.06 -5.63 -7.90
CA VAL A 135 8.43 -6.45 -6.74
C VAL A 135 9.94 -6.47 -6.54
N GLU A 136 10.73 -6.67 -7.60
CA GLU A 136 12.20 -6.62 -7.53
C GLU A 136 12.68 -5.24 -7.07
N ALA A 137 12.15 -4.17 -7.66
CA ALA A 137 12.48 -2.80 -7.29
C ALA A 137 12.17 -2.47 -5.82
N ALA A 138 11.08 -3.01 -5.26
CA ALA A 138 10.74 -2.81 -3.86
C ALA A 138 11.57 -3.68 -2.91
N HIS A 139 11.83 -4.94 -3.29
CA HIS A 139 12.63 -5.88 -2.51
C HIS A 139 14.09 -5.47 -2.37
N GLU A 140 14.66 -4.75 -3.35
CA GLU A 140 15.98 -4.11 -3.25
C GLU A 140 16.13 -3.27 -1.96
N TYR A 141 15.03 -2.72 -1.45
CA TYR A 141 15.00 -1.84 -0.28
C TYR A 141 14.18 -2.41 0.90
N GLY A 142 13.75 -3.67 0.82
CA GLY A 142 12.93 -4.31 1.87
C GLY A 142 11.54 -3.67 2.05
N VAL A 143 10.97 -3.12 0.98
CA VAL A 143 9.66 -2.45 0.98
C VAL A 143 8.54 -3.43 0.60
N LEU A 144 7.39 -3.33 1.27
CA LEU A 144 6.23 -4.19 0.99
C LEU A 144 5.59 -3.79 -0.36
N THR A 145 5.19 -4.80 -1.14
CA THR A 145 4.49 -4.62 -2.42
C THR A 145 3.10 -5.23 -2.35
N LYS A 146 2.09 -4.47 -2.77
CA LYS A 146 0.69 -4.86 -2.96
C LYS A 146 0.38 -4.75 -4.45
N VAL A 147 -0.50 -5.61 -4.96
CA VAL A 147 -0.91 -5.72 -6.39
C VAL A 147 -2.42 -5.79 -6.48
#